data_AF-A0A5B2WZ47-F1
#
_entry.id   AF-A0A5B2WZ47-F1
#
_cell.length_a   1.000
_cell.length_b   1.000
_cell.length_c   1.000
_cell.angle_alpha   90.00
_cell.angle_beta   90.00
_cell.angle_gamma   90.00
#
_symmetry.space_group_name_H-M   'P 1'
#
loop_
_entity.id
_entity.type
_entity.pdbx_description
1 polymer ?
#
loop_
_entity_poly.entity_id
_entity_poly.type
_entity_poly.pdbx_seq_one_letter_code
_entity_poly.pdbx_strand_id
1 'polypeptide(L)'
;MSGERLARVCGMGVRFLPATRQELGRAMLAEAAAIEPGPIRRTWLRSAGWFIGKEIMLVWLRMFAIAFSVLFILWIVYNGIESGFAGTMPEKVSYVGLVVLLTINIILLSRRRRQG
;
A
#
# COMPACT_ATOMS: atom_id res chain seq x y z
N MET A 1 24.67 -11.73 -3.23
CA MET A 1 24.37 -10.74 -2.17
C MET A 1 24.72 -11.36 -0.82
N SER A 2 25.61 -10.76 -0.02
CA SER A 2 26.00 -11.32 1.30
C SER A 2 24.82 -11.28 2.28
N GLY A 3 24.75 -12.25 3.20
CA GLY A 3 23.66 -12.35 4.19
C GLY A 3 23.54 -11.12 5.10
N GLU A 4 24.66 -10.45 5.38
CA GLU A 4 24.69 -9.22 6.16
C GLU A 4 24.06 -8.02 5.44
N ARG A 5 24.24 -7.89 4.11
CA ARG A 5 23.57 -6.84 3.34
C ARG A 5 22.05 -7.04 3.35
N LEU A 6 21.60 -8.29 3.24
CA LEU A 6 20.18 -8.64 3.34
C LEU A 6 19.59 -8.25 4.71
N ALA A 7 20.27 -8.63 5.80
CA ALA A 7 19.83 -8.30 7.15
C ALA A 7 19.76 -6.77 7.37
N ARG A 8 20.75 -6.02 6.87
CA ARG A 8 20.77 -4.54 6.98
C ARG A 8 19.64 -3.89 6.19
N VAL A 9 19.38 -4.35 4.96
CA VAL A 9 18.28 -3.85 4.13
C VAL A 9 16.92 -4.18 4.76
N CYS A 10 16.73 -5.40 5.26
CA CYS A 10 15.49 -5.78 5.92
C CYS A 10 15.28 -4.98 7.21
N GLY A 11 16.33 -4.77 8.02
CA GLY A 11 16.25 -3.94 9.23
C GLY A 11 15.86 -2.49 8.94
N MET A 12 16.35 -1.93 7.83
CA MET A 12 15.91 -0.61 7.37
C MET A 12 14.45 -0.64 6.90
N GLY A 13 14.05 -1.67 6.15
CA GLY A 13 12.68 -1.89 5.66
C GLY A 13 11.64 -2.01 6.77
N VAL A 14 11.98 -2.65 7.91
CA VAL A 14 11.07 -2.76 9.06
C VAL A 14 10.63 -1.39 9.59
N ARG A 15 11.45 -0.35 9.46
CA ARG A 15 11.05 1.02 9.89
C ARG A 15 9.92 1.61 9.07
N PHE A 16 9.73 1.12 7.84
CA PHE A 16 8.67 1.54 6.93
C PHE A 16 7.40 0.69 7.06
N LEU A 17 7.43 -0.37 7.88
CA LEU A 17 6.22 -1.14 8.16
C LEU A 17 5.22 -0.33 9.00
N PRO A 18 3.91 -0.63 8.87
CA PRO A 18 2.90 -0.14 9.80
C PRO A 18 3.25 -0.52 11.24
N ALA A 19 2.94 0.36 12.21
CA ALA A 19 3.29 0.16 13.62
C ALA A 19 2.85 -1.21 14.16
N THR A 20 1.67 -1.71 13.78
CA THR A 20 1.14 -3.02 14.18
C THR A 20 1.96 -4.21 13.68
N ARG A 21 2.74 -4.04 12.61
CA ARG A 21 3.58 -5.08 11.99
C ARG A 21 5.07 -4.89 12.24
N GLN A 22 5.49 -3.76 12.83
CA GLN A 22 6.90 -3.50 13.12
C GLN A 22 7.46 -4.49 14.12
N GLU A 23 6.73 -4.83 15.18
CA GLU A 23 7.16 -5.80 16.19
C GLU A 23 7.37 -7.19 15.58
N LEU A 24 6.43 -7.66 14.77
CA LEU A 24 6.55 -8.92 14.04
C LEU A 24 7.77 -8.91 13.10
N GLY A 25 7.96 -7.83 12.35
CA GLY A 25 9.12 -7.68 11.47
C GLY A 25 10.46 -7.70 12.24
N ARG A 26 10.50 -7.09 13.43
CA ARG A 26 11.68 -7.15 14.31
C ARG A 26 11.91 -8.56 14.87
N ALA A 27 10.85 -9.26 15.29
CA ALA A 27 10.92 -10.62 15.79
C ALA A 27 11.47 -11.58 14.72
N MET A 28 10.96 -11.51 13.48
CA MET A 28 11.47 -12.34 12.37
C MET A 28 12.95 -12.08 12.08
N LEU A 29 13.42 -10.84 12.19
CA LEU A 29 14.84 -10.52 12.02
C LEU A 29 15.70 -10.98 13.21
N ALA A 30 15.16 -10.95 14.42
CA ALA A 30 15.83 -11.47 15.61
C ALA A 30 15.99 -12.99 15.53
N GLU A 31 14.95 -13.71 15.10
CA GLU A 31 15.01 -15.16 14.83
C GLU A 31 16.05 -15.49 13.76
N ALA A 32 16.06 -14.73 12.64
CA ALA A 32 17.05 -14.92 11.59
C ALA A 32 18.49 -14.57 12.02
N ALA A 33 18.67 -13.78 13.08
CA ALA A 33 19.98 -13.48 13.66
C ALA A 33 20.47 -14.56 14.63
N ALA A 34 19.55 -15.29 15.28
CA ALA A 34 19.86 -16.40 16.18
C ALA A 34 20.32 -17.67 15.42
N ILE A 35 20.03 -17.78 14.12
CA ILE A 35 20.44 -18.91 13.28
C ILE A 35 21.89 -18.74 12.81
N GLU A 36 22.67 -19.81 12.87
CA GLU A 36 24.06 -19.84 12.37
C GLU A 36 24.17 -19.41 10.90
N PRO A 37 25.27 -18.73 10.51
CA PRO A 37 25.48 -18.28 9.14
C PRO A 37 25.56 -19.46 8.16
N GLY A 38 24.45 -19.72 7.47
CA GLY A 38 24.33 -20.81 6.50
C GLY A 38 23.21 -20.59 5.46
N PRO A 39 22.92 -21.62 4.63
CA PRO A 39 21.87 -21.55 3.62
C PRO A 39 20.48 -21.33 4.25
N ILE A 40 20.22 -21.92 5.41
CA ILE A 40 18.96 -21.79 6.17
C ILE A 40 18.72 -20.32 6.56
N ARG A 41 19.74 -19.63 7.10
CA ARG A 41 19.68 -18.21 7.45
C ARG A 41 19.33 -17.34 6.24
N ARG A 42 19.87 -17.64 5.06
CA ARG A 42 19.55 -16.89 3.83
C ARG A 42 18.10 -17.05 3.41
N THR A 43 17.53 -18.25 3.54
CA THR A 43 16.11 -18.50 3.24
C THR A 43 15.21 -17.74 4.21
N TRP A 44 15.54 -17.75 5.51
CA TRP A 44 14.85 -16.96 6.53
C TRP A 44 14.90 -15.45 6.28
N LEU A 45 16.08 -14.92 5.90
CA LEU A 45 16.20 -13.50 5.55
C LEU A 45 15.39 -13.14 4.29
N ARG A 46 15.26 -14.07 3.34
CA ARG A 46 14.43 -13.86 2.15
C ARG A 46 12.94 -13.87 2.48
N SER A 47 12.48 -14.76 3.36
CA SER A 47 11.07 -14.78 3.78
C SER A 47 10.71 -13.53 4.58
N ALA A 48 11.58 -13.09 5.50
CA ALA A 48 11.44 -11.84 6.22
C ALA A 48 11.43 -10.63 5.26
N GLY A 49 12.39 -10.57 4.32
CA GLY A 49 12.46 -9.53 3.31
C GLY A 49 11.22 -9.49 2.40
N TRP A 50 10.72 -10.65 1.99
CA TRP A 50 9.49 -10.78 1.21
C TRP A 50 8.26 -10.25 1.98
N PHE A 51 8.13 -10.62 3.25
CA PHE A 51 7.06 -10.12 4.11
C PHE A 51 7.11 -8.59 4.22
N ILE A 52 8.29 -8.03 4.54
CA ILE A 52 8.50 -6.59 4.65
C ILE A 52 8.14 -5.88 3.33
N GLY A 53 8.66 -6.40 2.21
CA GLY A 53 8.41 -5.83 0.89
C GLY A 53 6.94 -5.85 0.51
N LYS A 54 6.24 -6.96 0.74
CA LYS A 54 4.80 -7.10 0.46
C LYS A 54 3.97 -6.09 1.25
N GLU A 55 4.22 -5.97 2.55
CA GLU A 55 3.47 -5.06 3.42
C GLU A 55 3.68 -3.59 3.01
N ILE A 56 4.94 -3.19 2.76
CA ILE A 56 5.26 -1.86 2.25
C ILE A 56 4.54 -1.62 0.92
N MET A 57 4.62 -2.56 -0.03
CA MET A 57 3.97 -2.46 -1.33
C MET A 57 2.46 -2.26 -1.21
N LEU A 58 1.78 -2.98 -0.31
CA LEU A 58 0.35 -2.81 -0.08
C LEU A 58 0.00 -1.43 0.47
N VAL A 59 0.84 -0.87 1.34
CA VAL A 59 0.66 0.50 1.84
C VAL A 59 0.77 1.52 0.70
N TRP A 60 1.80 1.41 -0.14
CA TRP A 60 1.99 2.30 -1.29
C TRP A 60 0.86 2.16 -2.31
N LEU A 61 0.49 0.93 -2.67
CA LEU A 61 -0.60 0.67 -3.60
C LEU A 61 -1.91 1.32 -3.13
N ARG A 62 -2.19 1.27 -1.83
CA ARG A 62 -3.35 1.95 -1.25
C ARG A 62 -3.24 3.47 -1.36
N MET A 63 -2.08 4.06 -1.06
CA MET A 63 -1.88 5.50 -1.20
C MET A 63 -2.07 5.95 -2.65
N PHE A 64 -1.53 5.21 -3.60
CA PHE A 64 -1.74 5.45 -5.02
C PHE A 64 -3.22 5.33 -5.38
N ALA A 65 -3.93 4.28 -4.95
CA ALA A 65 -5.35 4.12 -5.23
C ALA A 65 -6.18 5.32 -4.74
N ILE A 66 -5.90 5.82 -3.53
CA ILE A 66 -6.57 7.01 -3.00
C ILE A 66 -6.20 8.26 -3.81
N ALA A 67 -4.91 8.49 -4.08
CA ALA A 67 -4.44 9.65 -4.83
C ALA A 67 -5.02 9.70 -6.25
N PHE A 68 -4.98 8.58 -6.98
CA PHE A 68 -5.59 8.45 -8.30
C PHE A 68 -7.11 8.65 -8.25
N SER A 69 -7.79 8.12 -7.24
CA SER A 69 -9.24 8.34 -7.08
C SER A 69 -9.58 9.81 -6.90
N VAL A 70 -8.81 10.54 -6.07
CA VAL A 70 -8.99 11.98 -5.87
C VAL A 70 -8.68 12.77 -7.14
N LEU A 71 -7.56 12.49 -7.80
CA LEU A 71 -7.20 13.14 -9.06
C LEU A 71 -8.24 12.89 -10.14
N PHE A 72 -8.78 11.68 -10.21
CA PHE A 72 -9.81 11.33 -11.19
C PHE A 72 -11.14 12.04 -10.90
N ILE A 73 -11.54 12.17 -9.63
CA ILE A 73 -12.70 12.99 -9.24
C ILE A 73 -12.47 14.45 -9.65
N LEU A 74 -11.32 15.03 -9.33
CA LEU A 74 -11.00 16.42 -9.70
C LEU A 74 -11.00 16.62 -11.21
N TRP A 75 -10.43 15.68 -11.96
CA TRP A 75 -10.42 15.71 -13.41
C TRP A 75 -11.85 15.63 -13.98
N ILE A 76 -12.69 14.72 -13.49
CA ILE A 76 -14.10 14.64 -13.87
C ILE A 76 -14.82 15.96 -13.61
N VAL A 77 -14.68 16.51 -12.41
CA VAL A 77 -15.37 17.73 -12.00
C VAL A 77 -14.93 18.91 -12.86
N TYR A 78 -13.63 19.04 -13.11
CA TYR A 78 -13.08 20.09 -13.98
C TYR A 78 -13.66 20.00 -15.41
N ASN A 79 -13.61 18.83 -16.04
CA ASN A 79 -14.16 18.63 -17.39
C ASN A 79 -15.69 18.84 -17.43
N GLY A 80 -16.39 18.43 -16.37
CA GLY A 80 -17.83 18.66 -16.24
C GLY A 80 -18.19 20.14 -16.18
N ILE A 81 -17.42 20.94 -15.42
CA ILE A 81 -17.61 22.40 -15.35
C ILE A 81 -17.27 23.06 -16.69
N GLU A 82 -16.14 22.70 -17.29
CA GLU A 82 -15.69 23.29 -18.57
C GLU A 82 -16.68 23.02 -19.71
N SER A 83 -17.23 21.81 -19.78
CA SER A 83 -18.26 21.44 -20.75
C SER A 83 -19.68 21.91 -20.38
N GLY A 84 -19.86 22.62 -19.25
CA GLY A 84 -21.16 23.07 -18.77
C GLY A 84 -22.13 21.92 -18.43
N PHE A 85 -21.61 20.72 -18.18
CA PHE A 85 -22.38 19.48 -18.10
C PHE A 85 -23.35 19.31 -19.29
N ALA A 86 -22.90 19.64 -20.50
CA ALA A 86 -23.68 19.51 -21.74
C ALA A 86 -23.93 18.06 -22.18
N GLY A 87 -23.43 17.08 -21.43
CA GLY A 87 -23.61 15.65 -21.70
C GLY A 87 -25.06 15.17 -21.62
N THR A 88 -25.30 14.01 -22.21
CA THR A 88 -26.60 13.32 -22.19
C THR A 88 -26.99 12.88 -20.77
N MET A 89 -28.28 12.67 -20.51
CA MET A 89 -28.78 12.24 -19.20
C MET A 89 -28.03 11.00 -18.64
N PRO A 90 -27.73 9.95 -19.44
CA PRO A 90 -26.92 8.81 -19.00
C PRO A 90 -25.50 9.17 -18.57
N GLU A 91 -24.84 10.10 -19.26
CA GLU A 91 -23.48 10.55 -18.92
C GLU A 91 -23.47 11.23 -17.55
N LYS A 92 -24.45 12.08 -17.25
CA LYS A 92 -24.60 12.73 -15.94
C LYS A 92 -24.76 11.73 -14.81
N VAL A 93 -25.59 10.71 -15.00
CA VAL A 93 -25.78 9.64 -14.00
C VAL A 93 -24.50 8.83 -13.81
N SER A 94 -23.79 8.51 -14.90
CA SER A 94 -22.50 7.83 -14.85
C SER A 94 -21.45 8.63 -14.07
N TYR A 95 -21.39 9.95 -14.29
CA TYR A 95 -20.50 10.85 -13.54
C TYR A 95 -20.77 10.82 -12.04
N VAL A 96 -22.02 11.00 -11.64
CA VAL A 96 -22.41 10.96 -10.22
C VAL A 96 -22.10 9.58 -9.63
N GLY A 97 -22.43 8.51 -10.36
CA GLY A 97 -22.15 7.14 -9.96
C GLY A 97 -20.66 6.89 -9.72
N LEU A 98 -19.79 7.31 -10.65
CA LEU A 98 -18.34 7.17 -10.53
C LEU A 98 -17.79 7.95 -9.33
N VAL A 99 -18.21 9.20 -9.14
CA VAL A 99 -17.76 10.01 -8.00
C VAL A 99 -18.16 9.38 -6.67
N VAL A 100 -19.40 8.89 -6.57
CA VAL A 100 -19.89 8.19 -5.37
C VAL A 100 -19.08 6.91 -5.12
N LEU A 101 -18.85 6.11 -6.16
CA LEU A 101 -18.16 4.82 -6.04
C LEU A 101 -16.69 5.01 -5.65
N LEU A 102 -16.01 6.01 -6.22
CA LEU A 102 -14.64 6.39 -5.85
C LEU A 102 -14.56 6.95 -4.43
N THR A 103 -15.55 7.75 -4.03
CA THR A 103 -15.64 8.26 -2.65
C THR A 103 -15.80 7.11 -1.66
N ILE A 104 -16.69 6.16 -1.93
CA ILE A 104 -16.86 4.95 -1.13
C ILE A 104 -15.55 4.14 -1.10
N ASN A 105 -14.87 3.99 -2.25
CA ASN A 105 -13.60 3.29 -2.34
C ASN A 105 -12.53 3.92 -1.41
N ILE A 106 -12.40 5.25 -1.44
CA ILE A 106 -11.50 6.01 -0.55
C ILE A 106 -11.88 5.77 0.92
N ILE A 107 -13.17 5.84 1.28
CA ILE A 107 -13.64 5.62 2.66
C ILE A 107 -13.32 4.20 3.12
N LEU A 108 -13.61 3.18 2.31
CA LEU A 108 -13.35 1.78 2.63
C LEU A 108 -11.85 1.51 2.81
N LEU A 109 -11.01 1.98 1.88
CA LEU A 109 -9.55 1.85 1.97
C LEU A 109 -8.99 2.57 3.21
N SER A 110 -9.55 3.73 3.55
CA SER A 110 -9.13 4.52 4.72
C SER A 110 -9.53 3.86 6.03
N ARG A 111 -10.75 3.29 6.12
CA ARG A 111 -11.25 2.60 7.32
C ARG A 111 -10.53 1.29 7.58
N ARG A 112 -10.06 0.58 6.54
CA ARG A 112 -9.26 -0.66 6.68
C ARG A 112 -7.98 -0.47 7.49
N ARG A 113 -7.51 0.77 7.69
CA ARG A 113 -6.36 1.10 8.56
C ARG A 113 -6.66 0.96 10.07
N ARG A 114 -7.93 0.85 10.50
CA ARG A 114 -8.31 0.76 11.93
C ARG A 114 -8.49 -0.67 12.45
N GLN A 115 -8.50 -1.69 11.59
CA GLN A 115 -8.85 -3.07 11.96
C GLN A 115 -7.68 -4.08 11.84
N GLY A 116 -6.45 -3.63 11.58
CA GLY A 116 -5.25 -4.50 11.56
C GLY A 116 -4.01 -3.73 11.95
#